data_AF-A0A1C5RWL4-F1
#
_entry.id   AF-A0A1C5RWL4-F1
#
_cell.length_a   1.000
_cell.length_b   1.000
_cell.length_c   1.000
_cell.angle_alpha   90.00
_cell.angle_beta   90.00
_cell.angle_gamma   90.00
#
_symmetry.space_group_name_H-M   'P 1'
#
loop_
_entity.id
_entity.type
_entity.pdbx_description
1 polymer ?
#
loop_
_entity_poly.entity_id
_entity_poly.type
_entity_poly.pdbx_seq_one_letter_code
_entity_poly.pdbx_strand_id
1 'polypeptide(L)' 'MAEEIKRGPGRPTDKRKDTILRLRIDTDTHELLSKYAKQKGVSMSEIVREAVYGIVKQANIEE' A
#
# COMPACT_ATOMS: atom_id res chain seq x y z
N MET A 1 31.98 2.03 -4.64
CA MET A 1 31.53 1.66 -6.00
C MET A 1 30.03 1.42 -5.92
N ALA A 2 29.23 2.29 -6.51
CA ALA A 2 27.77 2.23 -6.42
C ALA A 2 27.23 1.27 -7.48
N GLU A 3 26.52 0.24 -7.04
CA GLU A 3 25.88 -0.74 -7.92
C GLU A 3 24.68 -0.08 -8.62
N GLU A 4 24.83 0.20 -9.91
CA GLU A 4 23.76 0.70 -10.77
C GLU A 4 22.73 -0.41 -11.04
N ILE A 5 21.66 -0.40 -10.27
CA ILE A 5 20.49 -1.28 -10.47
C ILE A 5 19.85 -0.90 -11.82
N LYS A 6 19.97 -1.81 -12.80
CA LYS A 6 19.45 -1.70 -14.17
C LYS A 6 17.95 -1.36 -14.16
N ARG A 7 17.62 -0.20 -14.76
CA ARG A 7 16.30 0.43 -14.74
C ARG A 7 15.48 -0.01 -15.96
N GLY A 8 14.34 -0.66 -15.75
CA GLY A 8 13.37 -0.91 -16.81
C GLY A 8 12.70 0.38 -17.30
N PRO A 9 12.04 0.39 -18.47
CA PRO A 9 11.42 1.56 -19.11
C PRO A 9 10.11 1.99 -18.42
N GLY A 10 10.06 1.97 -17.09
CA GLY A 10 8.94 2.46 -16.30
C GLY A 10 8.99 3.98 -16.17
N ARG A 11 7.83 4.63 -16.33
CA ARG A 11 7.65 6.08 -16.20
C ARG A 11 8.30 6.58 -14.90
N PRO A 12 9.14 7.64 -14.94
CA PRO A 12 9.67 8.26 -13.74
C PRO A 12 8.51 8.91 -12.99
N THR A 13 8.00 8.21 -11.98
CA THR A 13 7.04 8.72 -11.00
C THR A 13 7.83 9.02 -9.72
N ASP A 14 7.75 10.26 -9.25
CA ASP A 14 8.36 10.75 -8.01
C ASP A 14 7.98 9.94 -6.76
N LYS A 15 6.77 9.35 -6.75
CA LYS A 15 6.30 8.47 -5.67
C LYS A 15 6.61 7.02 -6.00
N ARG A 16 7.89 6.65 -5.91
CA ARG A 16 8.29 5.26 -6.09
C ARG A 16 7.60 4.39 -5.05
N LYS A 17 6.93 3.34 -5.51
CA LYS A 17 6.40 2.26 -4.66
C LYS A 17 7.54 1.30 -4.31
N ASP A 18 8.62 1.81 -3.73
CA ASP A 18 9.85 1.03 -3.46
C ASP A 18 9.67 0.03 -2.29
N THR A 19 8.67 0.26 -1.42
CA THR A 19 8.45 -0.57 -0.24
C THR A 19 7.32 -1.57 -0.48
N ILE A 20 7.65 -2.87 -0.44
CA ILE A 20 6.68 -3.97 -0.50
C ILE A 20 6.28 -4.34 0.93
N LEU A 21 5.01 -4.13 1.27
CA LEU A 21 4.43 -4.58 2.54
C LEU A 21 3.85 -5.99 2.37
N ARG A 22 4.47 -7.00 3.00
CA ARG A 22 3.93 -8.36 3.07
C ARG A 22 3.25 -8.56 4.42
N LEU A 23 1.93 -8.63 4.43
CA LEU A 23 1.12 -8.88 5.61
C LEU A 23 0.59 -10.31 5.58
N ARG A 24 0.68 -11.02 6.72
CA ARG A 24 -0.07 -12.26 6.94
C ARG A 24 -1.35 -11.88 7.67
N ILE A 25 -2.47 -12.08 7.01
CA ILE A 25 -3.81 -11.83 7.56
C ILE A 25 -4.62 -13.12 7.51
N ASP A 26 -5.65 -13.19 8.34
CA ASP A 26 -6.57 -14.30 8.35
C ASP A 26 -7.47 -14.31 7.10
N THR A 27 -8.04 -15.46 6.77
CA THR A 27 -8.82 -15.66 5.54
C THR A 27 -10.10 -14.83 5.58
N ASP A 28 -10.76 -14.77 6.75
CA ASP A 28 -11.95 -13.95 6.96
C ASP A 28 -11.67 -12.46 6.75
N THR A 29 -10.52 -11.99 7.26
CA THR A 29 -10.12 -10.57 7.11
C THR A 29 -9.78 -10.24 5.67
N HIS A 30 -9.13 -11.17 4.95
CA HIS A 30 -8.87 -11.03 3.53
C HIS A 30 -10.17 -10.95 2.71
N GLU A 31 -11.18 -11.75 3.04
CA GLU A 31 -12.47 -11.71 2.35
C GLU A 31 -13.20 -10.39 2.58
N LEU A 32 -13.20 -9.88 3.82
CA LEU A 32 -13.78 -8.57 4.14
C LEU A 32 -13.09 -7.43 3.38
N LEU A 33 -11.75 -7.42 3.36
CA LEU A 33 -10.97 -6.46 2.59
C LEU A 33 -11.27 -6.54 1.09
N SER A 34 -11.41 -7.75 0.55
CA SER A 34 -11.74 -7.98 -0.86
C SER A 34 -13.15 -7.48 -1.21
N LYS A 35 -14.14 -7.74 -0.35
CA LYS A 35 -15.51 -7.23 -0.52
C LYS A 35 -15.52 -5.69 -0.48
N TYR A 36 -14.81 -5.09 0.46
CA TYR A 36 -14.68 -3.64 0.57
C TYR A 36 -13.99 -3.03 -0.67
N ALA A 37 -12.94 -3.68 -1.17
CA ALA A 37 -12.24 -3.28 -2.40
C ALA A 37 -13.17 -3.25 -3.61
N LYS A 38 -13.97 -4.31 -3.77
CA LYS A 38 -14.95 -4.42 -4.86
C LYS A 38 -16.04 -3.36 -4.76
N GLN A 39 -16.57 -3.09 -3.57
CA GLN A 39 -17.62 -2.07 -3.37
C GLN A 39 -17.12 -0.67 -3.69
N LYS A 40 -15.90 -0.32 -3.28
CA LYS A 40 -15.32 1.01 -3.48
C LYS A 40 -14.66 1.17 -4.85
N GLY A 41 -14.46 0.08 -5.60
CA GLY A 41 -13.84 0.09 -6.92
C GLY A 41 -12.35 0.44 -6.91
N VAL A 42 -11.66 0.18 -5.80
CA VAL A 42 -10.24 0.54 -5.60
C VAL A 42 -9.36 -0.70 -5.43
N SER A 43 -8.06 -0.55 -5.67
CA SER A 43 -7.08 -1.62 -5.43
C SER A 43 -6.90 -1.90 -3.94
N MET A 44 -6.57 -3.14 -3.57
CA MET A 44 -6.26 -3.51 -2.17
C MET A 44 -5.14 -2.64 -1.58
N SER A 45 -4.13 -2.27 -2.38
CA SER A 45 -3.06 -1.37 -1.96
C SER A 45 -3.53 0.05 -1.63
N GLU A 46 -4.67 0.50 -2.19
CA GLU A 46 -5.25 1.80 -1.84
C GLU A 46 -5.99 1.72 -0.50
N ILE A 47 -6.73 0.65 -0.27
CA ILE A 47 -7.43 0.42 1.01
C ILE A 47 -6.45 0.34 2.16
N VAL A 48 -5.35 -0.40 1.99
CA VAL A 48 -4.31 -0.50 3.02
C VAL A 48 -3.67 0.88 3.27
N ARG A 49 -3.46 1.69 2.22
CA ARG A 49 -2.93 3.05 2.38
C ARG A 49 -3.88 3.98 3.12
N GLU A 50 -5.17 3.96 2.78
CA GLU A 50 -6.19 4.73 3.50
C GLU A 50 -6.33 4.29 4.96
N ALA A 51 -6.30 2.98 5.22
CA ALA A 51 -6.37 2.44 6.56
C ALA A 51 -5.15 2.88 7.41
N VAL A 52 -3.95 2.78 6.85
CA VAL A 52 -2.72 3.27 7.52
C VAL A 52 -2.82 4.76 7.78
N TYR A 53 -3.23 5.57 6.80
CA TYR A 53 -3.38 7.01 6.97
C TYR A 53 -4.40 7.36 8.06
N GLY A 54 -5.53 6.64 8.11
CA GLY A 54 -6.55 6.79 9.15
C GLY A 54 -6.03 6.48 10.55
N ILE A 55 -5.27 5.38 10.69
CA ILE A 55 -4.66 4.99 11.98
C ILE A 55 -3.63 6.04 12.41
N VAL A 56 -2.73 6.46 11.53
CA VAL A 56 -1.68 7.45 11.81
C VAL A 56 -2.29 8.80 12.22
N LYS A 57 -3.32 9.24 11.50
CA LYS A 57 -4.06 10.47 11.81
C LYS A 57 -4.76 10.41 13.16
N GLN A 58 -5.39 9.27 13.49
CA GLN A 58 -6.04 9.08 14.80
C GLN A 58 -5.03 9.01 15.94
N ALA A 59 -3.85 8.46 15.68
CA ALA A 59 -2.78 8.34 16.66
C ALA A 59 -2.02 9.66 16.90
N ASN A 60 -2.34 10.75 16.19
CA ASN A 60 -1.58 12.02 16.19
C ASN A 60 -0.08 11.81 16.02
N ILE A 61 0.33 10.80 15.24
CA ILE A 61 1.73 10.62 14.80
C ILE A 61 1.96 11.52 13.58
N GLU A 62 1.41 12.72 13.62
CA GLU A 62 1.82 13.84 12.77
C GLU A 62 2.85 14.58 13.61
N GLU A 63 4.13 14.35 13.32
CA GLU A 63 5.26 15.08 13.92
C GLU A 63 5.28 16.53 13.40
#